data_AF-A0A6J2RCB7-F1
#
_entry.id   AF-A0A6J2RCB7-F1
#
_cell.length_a   1.000
_cell.length_b   1.000
_cell.length_c   1.000
_cell.angle_alpha   90.00
_cell.angle_beta   90.00
_cell.angle_gamma   90.00
#
_symmetry.space_group_name_H-M   'P 1'
#
loop_
_entity.id
_entity.type
_entity.pdbx_description
1 polymer ?
#
loop_
_entity_poly.entity_id
_entity_poly.type
_entity_poly.pdbx_seq_one_letter_code
_entity_poly.pdbx_strand_id
1 'polypeptide(L)'
;MAAGSGAASGHGARSSNAGLEASLDRRFQGVSNTMESIQGLSNWCIENKKHHGIIVRYWMKWLKKSDNPHRLNLFYLANDVIQNCKRKNAIVFRSSFAEVLPNAAQFIRDVKVRRSVERIFTIWQERSVYPEEVIAQFKAGMKQKGKGAREAERKRKEEGEAKAEREGKRQREGERKGDSSGNCPSEHQSCPQVQDCSRVHTPVLH
;
A
#
# COMPACT_ATOMS: atom_id res chain seq x y z
N MET A 1 46.91 5.64 -16.30
CA MET A 1 45.85 5.72 -17.33
C MET A 1 45.22 4.34 -17.43
N ALA A 2 43.91 4.09 -17.44
CA ALA A 2 42.70 4.89 -17.29
C ALA A 2 41.61 3.93 -16.76
N ALA A 3 40.57 4.49 -16.13
CA ALA A 3 39.43 3.79 -15.53
C ALA A 3 38.41 3.27 -16.57
N GLY A 4 37.46 2.45 -16.09
CA GLY A 4 36.19 2.12 -16.76
C GLY A 4 36.05 0.61 -16.98
N SER A 5 34.93 -0.06 -16.76
CA SER A 5 33.53 0.30 -16.55
C SER A 5 32.88 -0.94 -15.92
N GLY A 6 31.89 -0.90 -15.04
CA GLY A 6 30.58 -0.27 -15.20
C GLY A 6 29.58 -1.25 -14.58
N ALA A 7 28.89 -0.79 -13.55
CA ALA A 7 27.91 -1.55 -12.80
C ALA A 7 26.57 -1.73 -13.56
N ALA A 8 25.72 -2.59 -12.98
CA ALA A 8 24.25 -2.56 -13.02
C ALA A 8 23.50 -3.51 -13.97
N SER A 9 23.54 -4.81 -13.67
CA SER A 9 22.46 -5.75 -14.03
C SER A 9 21.42 -5.79 -12.90
N GLY A 10 20.44 -4.88 -12.93
CA GLY A 10 19.37 -4.82 -11.91
C GLY A 10 18.00 -4.32 -12.36
N HIS A 11 17.85 -3.86 -13.61
CA HIS A 11 16.65 -3.16 -14.07
C HIS A 11 15.55 -4.04 -14.70
N GLY A 12 15.82 -5.32 -15.01
CA GLY A 12 14.86 -6.19 -15.69
C GLY A 12 13.75 -6.77 -14.79
N ALA A 13 14.04 -7.08 -13.53
CA ALA A 13 13.09 -7.76 -12.63
C ALA A 13 12.01 -6.85 -12.04
N ARG A 14 12.28 -5.54 -11.94
CA ARG A 14 11.31 -4.55 -11.43
C ARG A 14 10.23 -4.23 -12.46
N SER A 15 10.61 -4.15 -13.74
CA SER A 15 9.68 -3.83 -14.83
C SER A 15 8.69 -4.97 -15.12
N SER A 16 9.13 -6.23 -15.00
CA SER A 16 8.25 -7.39 -15.22
C SER A 16 7.20 -7.56 -14.12
N ASN A 17 7.53 -7.22 -12.87
CA ASN A 17 6.57 -7.24 -11.77
C ASN A 17 5.50 -6.15 -11.90
N ALA A 18 5.83 -4.95 -12.41
CA ALA A 18 4.84 -3.89 -12.61
C ALA A 18 3.73 -4.29 -13.60
N GLY A 19 4.10 -4.97 -14.70
CA GLY A 19 3.13 -5.49 -15.67
C GLY A 19 2.24 -6.59 -15.10
N LEU A 20 2.81 -7.46 -14.26
CA LEU A 20 2.06 -8.49 -13.54
C LEU A 20 1.07 -7.87 -12.56
N GLU A 21 1.50 -6.90 -11.76
CA GLU A 21 0.67 -6.21 -10.77
C GLU A 21 -0.53 -5.50 -11.40
N ALA A 22 -0.32 -4.79 -12.51
CA ALA A 22 -1.40 -4.17 -13.27
C ALA A 22 -2.40 -5.21 -13.82
N SER A 23 -1.89 -6.36 -14.28
CA SER A 23 -2.72 -7.48 -14.74
C SER A 23 -3.55 -8.08 -13.60
N LEU A 24 -2.95 -8.24 -12.42
CA LEU A 24 -3.64 -8.73 -11.22
C LEU A 24 -4.72 -7.77 -10.77
N ASP A 25 -4.46 -6.46 -10.77
CA ASP A 25 -5.47 -5.47 -10.41
C ASP A 25 -6.69 -5.55 -11.34
N ARG A 26 -6.49 -5.62 -12.66
CA ARG A 26 -7.60 -5.77 -13.63
C ARG A 26 -8.36 -7.08 -13.46
N ARG A 27 -7.63 -8.19 -13.31
CA ARG A 27 -8.22 -9.54 -13.22
C ARG A 27 -9.02 -9.73 -11.95
N PHE A 28 -8.50 -9.31 -10.80
CA PHE A 28 -9.23 -9.41 -9.54
C PHE A 28 -10.38 -8.40 -9.46
N GLN A 29 -10.27 -7.24 -10.11
CA GLN A 29 -11.41 -6.31 -10.23
C GLN A 29 -12.58 -6.93 -10.99
N GLY A 30 -12.28 -7.63 -12.10
CA GLY A 30 -13.27 -8.13 -13.04
C GLY A 30 -13.80 -9.53 -12.73
N VAL A 31 -13.37 -10.19 -11.65
CA VAL A 31 -13.84 -11.54 -11.35
C VAL A 31 -15.33 -11.54 -10.99
N SER A 32 -16.09 -12.39 -11.66
CA SER A 32 -17.53 -12.57 -11.44
C SER A 32 -17.82 -13.95 -10.83
N ASN A 33 -19.10 -14.22 -10.59
CA ASN A 33 -19.57 -15.52 -10.09
C ASN A 33 -19.76 -16.56 -11.20
N THR A 34 -19.46 -16.24 -12.47
CA THR A 34 -19.59 -17.20 -13.57
C THR A 34 -18.45 -18.20 -13.55
N MET A 35 -18.75 -19.43 -13.96
CA MET A 35 -17.77 -20.52 -13.98
C MET A 35 -16.59 -20.18 -14.89
N GLU A 36 -16.87 -19.56 -16.04
CA GLU A 36 -15.89 -19.16 -17.05
C GLU A 36 -14.92 -18.10 -16.49
N SER A 37 -15.44 -17.12 -15.73
CA SER A 37 -14.63 -16.08 -15.09
C SER A 37 -13.68 -16.69 -14.05
N ILE A 38 -14.23 -17.56 -13.19
CA ILE A 38 -13.47 -18.20 -12.11
C ILE A 38 -12.41 -19.16 -12.67
N GLN A 39 -12.79 -20.04 -13.59
CA GLN A 39 -11.88 -21.03 -14.17
C GLN A 39 -10.81 -20.38 -15.04
N GLY A 40 -11.18 -19.41 -15.87
CA GLY A 40 -10.24 -18.67 -16.70
C GLY A 40 -9.17 -17.97 -15.87
N LEU A 41 -9.57 -17.31 -14.77
CA LEU A 41 -8.63 -16.65 -13.87
C LEU A 41 -7.82 -17.66 -13.03
N SER A 42 -8.43 -18.74 -12.57
CA SER A 42 -7.76 -19.80 -11.82
C SER A 42 -6.65 -20.46 -12.64
N ASN A 43 -6.93 -20.82 -13.89
CA ASN A 43 -5.94 -21.37 -14.82
C ASN A 43 -4.77 -20.41 -15.02
N TRP A 44 -5.06 -19.12 -15.25
CA TRP A 44 -4.03 -18.11 -15.39
C TRP A 44 -3.17 -17.97 -14.12
N CYS A 45 -3.75 -18.01 -12.92
CA CYS A 45 -3.00 -18.01 -11.67
C CYS A 45 -2.06 -19.23 -11.57
N ILE A 46 -2.54 -20.41 -11.95
CA ILE A 46 -1.77 -21.66 -11.92
C ILE A 46 -0.61 -21.64 -12.93
N GLU A 47 -0.82 -21.10 -14.13
CA GLU A 47 0.23 -20.89 -15.14
C GLU A 47 1.33 -19.95 -14.64
N ASN A 48 0.93 -18.93 -13.86
CA ASN A 48 1.82 -17.94 -13.26
C ASN A 48 2.32 -18.34 -11.87
N LYS A 49 2.36 -19.65 -11.54
CA LYS A 49 2.76 -20.17 -10.22
C LYS A 49 4.11 -19.67 -9.70
N LYS A 50 5.04 -19.26 -10.57
CA LYS A 50 6.33 -18.64 -10.15
C LYS A 50 6.11 -17.36 -9.33
N HIS A 51 4.96 -16.70 -9.50
CA HIS A 51 4.58 -15.47 -8.81
C HIS A 51 3.49 -15.70 -7.75
N HIS A 52 3.33 -16.94 -7.25
CA HIS A 52 2.30 -17.32 -6.28
C HIS A 52 2.19 -16.32 -5.11
N GLY A 53 3.32 -15.86 -4.55
CA GLY A 53 3.33 -14.91 -3.44
C GLY A 53 2.74 -13.54 -3.80
N ILE A 54 3.00 -13.03 -5.01
CA ILE A 54 2.42 -11.75 -5.48
C ILE A 54 0.93 -11.92 -5.75
N ILE A 55 0.54 -13.02 -6.40
CA ILE A 55 -0.86 -13.35 -6.72
C ILE A 55 -1.70 -13.39 -5.44
N VAL A 56 -1.26 -14.13 -4.42
CA VAL A 56 -1.96 -14.27 -3.14
C VAL A 56 -2.02 -12.94 -2.38
N ARG A 57 -0.94 -12.14 -2.43
CA ARG A 57 -0.91 -10.80 -1.82
C ARG A 57 -1.93 -9.85 -2.46
N TYR A 58 -2.04 -9.86 -3.79
CA TYR A 58 -3.01 -9.05 -4.51
C TYR A 58 -4.44 -9.55 -4.33
N TRP A 59 -4.66 -10.87 -4.26
CA TRP A 59 -5.94 -11.44 -3.88
C TRP A 59 -6.40 -10.91 -2.52
N MET A 60 -5.50 -10.90 -1.52
CA MET A 60 -5.80 -10.34 -0.19
C MET A 60 -6.04 -8.82 -0.23
N LYS A 61 -5.27 -8.06 -1.02
CA LYS A 61 -5.47 -6.62 -1.26
C LYS A 61 -6.89 -6.35 -1.79
N TRP A 62 -7.35 -7.13 -2.77
CA TRP A 62 -8.69 -7.00 -3.32
C TRP A 62 -9.77 -7.41 -2.33
N LEU A 63 -9.61 -8.54 -1.64
CA LEU A 63 -10.55 -9.00 -0.62
C LEU A 63 -10.85 -7.93 0.45
N LYS A 64 -9.80 -7.22 0.91
CA LYS A 64 -9.91 -6.16 1.92
C LYS A 64 -10.76 -4.97 1.48
N LYS A 65 -10.70 -4.59 0.20
CA LYS A 65 -11.39 -3.39 -0.33
C LYS A 65 -12.75 -3.70 -0.97
N SER A 66 -13.01 -4.96 -1.29
CA SER A 66 -14.26 -5.39 -1.93
C SER A 66 -15.44 -5.46 -0.97
N ASP A 67 -16.64 -5.43 -1.52
CA ASP A 67 -17.92 -5.66 -0.82
C ASP A 67 -18.23 -7.16 -0.68
N ASN A 68 -19.34 -7.49 -0.02
CA ASN A 68 -19.68 -8.88 0.31
C ASN A 68 -19.85 -9.80 -0.92
N PRO A 69 -20.59 -9.42 -1.98
CA PRO A 69 -20.70 -10.25 -3.19
C PRO A 69 -19.35 -10.51 -3.86
N HIS A 70 -18.53 -9.47 -4.02
CA HIS A 70 -17.25 -9.63 -4.69
C HIS A 70 -16.22 -10.39 -3.84
N ARG A 71 -16.25 -10.25 -2.50
CA ARG A 71 -15.48 -11.11 -1.58
C ARG A 71 -15.81 -12.58 -1.79
N LEU A 72 -17.07 -12.92 -2.00
CA LEU A 72 -17.48 -14.29 -2.27
C LEU A 72 -16.89 -14.81 -3.59
N ASN A 73 -16.92 -14.02 -4.66
CA ASN A 73 -16.29 -14.38 -5.95
C ASN A 73 -14.79 -14.64 -5.79
N LEU A 74 -14.09 -13.80 -5.02
CA LEU A 74 -12.67 -14.00 -4.71
C LEU A 74 -12.43 -15.30 -3.92
N PHE A 75 -13.32 -15.67 -3.00
CA PHE A 75 -13.23 -16.96 -2.30
C PHE A 75 -13.50 -18.15 -3.23
N TYR A 76 -14.42 -18.03 -4.19
CA TYR A 76 -14.62 -19.06 -5.21
C TYR A 76 -13.40 -19.23 -6.10
N LEU A 77 -12.74 -18.14 -6.47
CA LEU A 77 -11.45 -18.18 -7.18
C LEU A 77 -10.38 -18.89 -6.35
N ALA A 78 -10.19 -18.52 -5.08
CA ALA A 78 -9.20 -19.16 -4.21
C ALA A 78 -9.50 -20.67 -4.07
N ASN A 79 -10.77 -21.03 -3.92
CA ASN A 79 -11.21 -22.42 -3.90
C ASN A 79 -10.80 -23.19 -5.16
N ASP A 80 -11.07 -22.64 -6.35
CA ASP A 80 -10.72 -23.30 -7.60
C ASP A 80 -9.19 -23.48 -7.73
N VAL A 81 -8.41 -22.43 -7.44
CA VAL A 81 -6.94 -22.49 -7.48
C VAL A 81 -6.40 -23.55 -6.51
N ILE A 82 -6.83 -23.55 -5.24
CA ILE A 82 -6.34 -24.48 -4.21
C ILE A 82 -6.66 -25.93 -4.56
N GLN A 83 -7.85 -26.20 -5.09
CA GLN A 83 -8.24 -27.56 -5.48
C GLN A 83 -7.48 -28.03 -6.73
N ASN A 84 -7.29 -27.16 -7.72
CA ASN A 84 -6.70 -27.50 -9.00
C ASN A 84 -5.17 -27.41 -9.06
N CYS A 85 -4.53 -26.74 -8.10
CA CYS A 85 -3.09 -26.54 -8.13
C CYS A 85 -2.27 -27.83 -8.00
N LYS A 86 -2.77 -28.86 -7.28
CA LYS A 86 -2.05 -30.13 -7.09
C LYS A 86 -1.84 -30.87 -8.42
N ARG A 87 -2.91 -31.03 -9.20
CA ARG A 87 -2.88 -31.71 -10.52
C ARG A 87 -2.06 -30.97 -11.58
N LYS A 88 -1.75 -29.69 -11.37
CA LYS A 88 -0.99 -28.83 -12.29
C LYS A 88 0.44 -28.54 -11.79
N ASN A 89 0.94 -29.32 -10.83
CA ASN A 89 2.26 -29.15 -10.24
C ASN A 89 2.50 -27.73 -9.67
N ALA A 90 1.47 -27.15 -9.05
CA ALA A 90 1.46 -25.79 -8.50
C ALA A 90 1.09 -25.79 -7.01
N ILE A 91 1.42 -26.89 -6.29
CA ILE A 91 1.03 -27.11 -4.89
C ILE A 91 1.46 -25.99 -3.93
N VAL A 92 2.45 -25.18 -4.32
CA VAL A 92 2.88 -23.96 -3.61
C VAL A 92 1.74 -23.00 -3.29
N PHE A 93 0.66 -23.00 -4.10
CA PHE A 93 -0.53 -22.19 -3.80
C PHE A 93 -1.21 -22.62 -2.50
N ARG A 94 -1.21 -23.90 -2.14
CA ARG A 94 -1.80 -24.35 -0.86
C ARG A 94 -1.09 -23.70 0.31
N SER A 95 0.23 -23.79 0.37
CA SER A 95 1.01 -23.16 1.43
C SER A 95 0.83 -21.65 1.45
N SER A 96 0.88 -21.01 0.27
CA SER A 96 0.75 -19.55 0.14
C SER A 96 -0.61 -19.04 0.62
N PHE A 97 -1.71 -19.73 0.27
CA PHE A 97 -3.04 -19.34 0.74
C PHE A 97 -3.23 -19.64 2.23
N ALA A 98 -2.67 -20.73 2.76
CA ALA A 98 -2.79 -21.08 4.16
C ALA A 98 -2.28 -19.97 5.10
N GLU A 99 -1.25 -19.22 4.70
CA GLU A 99 -0.72 -18.09 5.47
C GLU A 99 -1.69 -16.91 5.57
N VAL A 100 -2.50 -16.66 4.54
CA VAL A 100 -3.38 -15.48 4.47
C VAL A 100 -4.83 -15.77 4.86
N LEU A 101 -5.28 -17.02 4.73
CA LEU A 101 -6.67 -17.43 4.96
C LEU A 101 -7.20 -17.13 6.39
N PRO A 102 -6.42 -17.30 7.48
CA PRO A 102 -6.88 -16.93 8.82
C PRO A 102 -7.22 -15.44 8.93
N ASN A 103 -6.44 -14.59 8.26
CA ASN A 103 -6.68 -13.15 8.21
C ASN A 103 -7.82 -12.81 7.25
N ALA A 104 -7.90 -13.49 6.11
CA ALA A 104 -8.95 -13.30 5.09
C ALA A 104 -10.35 -13.59 5.65
N ALA A 105 -10.45 -14.64 6.47
CA ALA A 105 -11.69 -15.06 7.13
C ALA A 105 -12.33 -13.95 7.98
N GLN A 106 -11.54 -13.01 8.54
CA GLN A 106 -12.05 -11.91 9.37
C GLN A 106 -12.86 -10.87 8.58
N PHE A 107 -12.71 -10.83 7.26
CA PHE A 107 -13.44 -9.93 6.35
C PHE A 107 -14.81 -10.49 5.95
N ILE A 108 -15.10 -11.75 6.31
CA ILE A 108 -16.36 -12.42 5.98
C ILE A 108 -17.33 -12.31 7.15
N ARG A 109 -18.13 -11.23 7.15
CA ARG A 109 -19.10 -10.91 8.21
C ARG A 109 -20.55 -11.17 7.82
N ASP A 110 -20.85 -11.07 6.53
CA ASP A 110 -22.20 -11.29 6.01
C ASP A 110 -22.63 -12.75 6.14
N VAL A 111 -23.87 -12.98 6.56
CA VAL A 111 -24.39 -14.32 6.84
C VAL A 111 -24.43 -15.20 5.58
N LYS A 112 -24.82 -14.64 4.43
CA LYS A 112 -24.90 -15.39 3.18
C LYS A 112 -23.50 -15.78 2.70
N VAL A 113 -22.58 -14.82 2.68
CA VAL A 113 -21.18 -15.08 2.29
C VAL A 113 -20.52 -16.08 3.24
N ARG A 114 -20.74 -15.92 4.54
CA ARG A 114 -20.17 -16.79 5.57
C ARG A 114 -20.59 -18.25 5.39
N ARG A 115 -21.88 -18.53 5.14
CA ARG A 115 -22.35 -19.91 4.90
C ARG A 115 -21.63 -20.55 3.71
N SER A 116 -21.44 -19.80 2.62
CA SER A 116 -20.72 -20.29 1.44
C SER A 116 -19.23 -20.54 1.74
N VAL A 117 -18.56 -19.64 2.47
CA VAL A 117 -17.15 -19.81 2.84
C VAL A 117 -16.95 -20.94 3.85
N GLU A 118 -17.85 -21.11 4.83
CA GLU A 118 -17.85 -22.25 5.75
C GLU A 118 -17.97 -23.58 4.99
N ARG A 119 -18.85 -23.64 3.98
CA ARG A 119 -18.97 -24.82 3.10
C ARG A 119 -17.67 -25.10 2.34
N ILE A 120 -16.97 -24.08 1.83
CA ILE A 120 -15.66 -24.25 1.19
C ILE A 120 -14.65 -24.90 2.16
N PHE A 121 -14.58 -24.40 3.40
CA PHE A 121 -13.66 -24.94 4.41
C PHE A 121 -14.01 -26.37 4.82
N THR A 122 -15.29 -26.70 4.93
CA THR A 122 -15.73 -28.09 5.18
C THR A 122 -15.33 -29.01 4.04
N ILE A 123 -15.52 -28.61 2.78
CA ILE A 123 -15.07 -29.40 1.61
C ILE A 123 -13.55 -29.61 1.63
N TRP A 124 -12.77 -28.59 2.01
CA TRP A 124 -11.32 -28.74 2.14
C TRP A 124 -10.92 -29.72 3.24
N GLN A 125 -11.66 -29.76 4.34
CA GLN A 125 -11.45 -30.74 5.42
C GLN A 125 -11.78 -32.16 4.94
N GLU A 126 -12.97 -32.37 4.37
CA GLU A 126 -13.43 -33.67 3.85
C GLU A 126 -12.47 -34.25 2.80
N ARG A 127 -11.90 -33.40 1.96
CA ARG A 127 -10.96 -33.79 0.90
C ARG A 127 -9.50 -33.79 1.35
N SER A 128 -9.22 -33.59 2.63
CA SER A 128 -7.86 -33.49 3.18
C SER A 128 -6.97 -32.52 2.39
N VAL A 129 -7.53 -31.38 1.99
CA VAL A 129 -6.80 -30.30 1.30
C VAL A 129 -5.85 -29.61 2.29
N TYR A 130 -6.34 -29.37 3.51
CA TYR A 130 -5.58 -28.92 4.65
C TYR A 130 -5.89 -29.78 5.88
N PRO A 131 -4.95 -29.90 6.84
CA PRO A 131 -5.20 -30.54 8.13
C PRO A 131 -6.35 -29.89 8.91
N GLU A 132 -7.00 -30.65 9.77
CA GLU A 132 -8.14 -30.17 10.56
C GLU A 132 -7.78 -28.99 11.46
N GLU A 133 -6.57 -28.98 12.03
CA GLU A 133 -6.08 -27.91 12.89
C GLU A 133 -5.97 -26.59 12.13
N VAL A 134 -5.55 -26.66 10.86
CA VAL A 134 -5.44 -25.50 9.97
C VAL A 134 -6.83 -25.00 9.57
N ILE A 135 -7.76 -25.91 9.25
CA ILE A 135 -9.16 -25.56 8.96
C ILE A 135 -9.82 -24.91 10.19
N ALA A 136 -9.54 -25.39 11.40
CA ALA A 136 -10.05 -24.81 12.64
C ALA A 136 -9.59 -23.35 12.82
N GLN A 137 -8.33 -23.04 12.49
CA GLN A 137 -7.81 -21.66 12.50
C GLN A 137 -8.55 -20.76 11.50
N PHE A 138 -8.84 -21.26 10.29
CA PHE A 138 -9.61 -20.50 9.29
C PHE A 138 -11.03 -20.20 9.80
N LYS A 139 -11.69 -21.21 10.37
CA LYS A 139 -13.04 -21.09 10.96
C LYS A 139 -13.04 -20.13 12.16
N ALA A 140 -11.99 -20.13 12.99
CA ALA A 140 -11.84 -19.20 14.10
C ALA A 140 -11.75 -17.73 13.65
N GLY A 141 -11.07 -17.46 12.53
CA GLY A 141 -10.99 -16.13 11.93
C GLY A 141 -12.36 -15.53 11.58
N MET A 142 -13.33 -16.35 11.17
CA MET A 142 -14.71 -15.89 10.89
C MET A 142 -15.53 -15.63 12.17
N LYS A 143 -15.17 -16.25 13.31
CA LYS A 143 -15.87 -16.09 14.58
C LYS A 143 -15.42 -14.86 15.37
N GLN A 144 -14.22 -14.32 15.09
CA GLN A 144 -13.73 -13.14 15.78
C GLN A 144 -14.55 -11.90 15.40
N LYS A 145 -15.42 -11.44 16.31
CA LYS A 145 -16.01 -10.11 16.25
C LYS A 145 -14.91 -9.06 16.40
N GLY A 146 -14.50 -8.45 15.30
CA GLY A 146 -14.11 -7.04 15.26
C GLY A 146 -12.77 -6.61 15.88
N LYS A 147 -11.85 -7.50 16.28
CA LYS A 147 -10.53 -7.06 16.80
C LYS A 147 -9.60 -6.52 15.69
N GLY A 148 -9.47 -7.24 14.58
CA GLY A 148 -8.53 -6.86 13.50
C GLY A 148 -8.89 -5.59 12.73
N ALA A 149 -10.18 -5.26 12.57
CA ALA A 149 -10.60 -4.02 11.93
C ALA A 149 -10.30 -2.79 12.81
N ARG A 150 -10.49 -2.91 14.13
CA ARG A 150 -10.19 -1.84 15.09
C ARG A 150 -8.69 -1.54 15.17
N GLU A 151 -7.85 -2.58 15.08
CA GLU A 151 -6.39 -2.42 15.14
C GLU A 151 -5.81 -1.88 13.83
N ALA A 152 -6.31 -2.32 12.67
CA ALA A 152 -5.88 -1.82 11.37
C ALA A 152 -6.29 -0.36 11.13
N GLU A 153 -7.49 0.04 11.58
CA GLU A 153 -7.94 1.43 11.53
C GLU A 153 -7.10 2.32 12.47
N ARG A 154 -6.75 1.81 13.65
CA ARG A 154 -5.90 2.51 14.62
C ARG A 154 -4.48 2.74 14.08
N LYS A 155 -3.84 1.72 13.50
CA LYS A 155 -2.52 1.88 12.84
C LYS A 155 -2.56 2.87 11.68
N ARG A 156 -3.63 2.89 10.88
CA ARG A 156 -3.78 3.83 9.76
C ARG A 156 -3.99 5.27 10.21
N LYS A 157 -4.66 5.49 11.34
CA LYS A 157 -4.77 6.81 12.00
C LYS A 157 -3.42 7.26 12.56
N GLU A 158 -2.72 6.39 13.28
CA GLU A 158 -1.40 6.69 13.86
C GLU A 158 -0.35 7.02 12.77
N GLU A 159 -0.33 6.29 11.65
CA GLU A 159 0.55 6.62 10.51
C GLU A 159 0.18 7.94 9.80
N GLY A 160 -1.12 8.28 9.76
CA GLY A 160 -1.61 9.53 9.20
C GLY A 160 -1.21 10.75 10.04
N GLU A 161 -1.37 10.64 11.36
CA GLU A 161 -0.98 11.68 12.33
C GLU A 161 0.53 11.88 12.35
N ALA A 162 1.33 10.80 12.34
CA ALA A 162 2.79 10.89 12.31
C ALA A 162 3.32 11.54 11.01
N LYS A 163 2.65 11.33 9.87
CA LYS A 163 2.99 12.02 8.61
C LYS A 163 2.65 13.50 8.66
N ALA A 164 1.46 13.86 9.15
CA ALA A 164 1.03 15.26 9.27
C ALA A 164 1.97 16.06 10.19
N GLU A 165 2.43 15.47 11.30
CA GLU A 165 3.37 16.12 12.21
C GLU A 165 4.76 16.34 11.57
N ARG A 166 5.27 15.36 10.81
CA ARG A 166 6.54 15.50 10.07
C ARG A 166 6.47 16.58 8.99
N GLU A 167 5.32 16.71 8.32
CA GLU A 167 5.11 17.71 7.27
C GLU A 167 5.01 19.13 7.86
N GLY A 168 4.32 19.29 9.00
CA GLY A 168 4.24 20.57 9.73
C GLY A 168 5.58 21.04 10.29
N LYS A 169 6.43 20.13 10.80
CA LYS A 169 7.81 20.46 11.24
C LYS A 169 8.69 20.93 10.09
N ARG A 170 8.58 20.31 8.90
CA ARG A 170 9.33 20.70 7.70
C ARG A 170 8.94 22.09 7.19
N GLN A 171 7.66 22.46 7.25
CA GLN A 171 7.20 23.79 6.85
C GLN A 171 7.71 24.89 7.80
N ARG A 172 7.67 24.67 9.12
CA ARG A 172 8.19 25.64 10.12
C ARG A 172 9.70 25.85 10.06
N GLU A 173 10.47 24.81 9.74
CA GLU A 173 11.93 24.95 9.55
C GLU A 173 12.29 25.65 8.22
N GLY A 174 11.43 25.56 7.21
CA GLY A 174 11.56 26.30 5.95
C GLY A 174 11.38 27.82 6.15
N GLU A 175 10.38 28.24 6.93
CA GLU A 175 10.12 29.65 7.22
C GLU A 175 11.20 30.30 8.10
N ARG A 176 11.77 29.58 9.08
CA ARG A 176 12.84 30.11 9.95
C ARG A 176 14.16 30.41 9.23
N LYS A 177 14.39 29.85 8.03
CA LYS A 177 15.59 30.16 7.23
C LYS A 177 15.38 31.30 6.22
N GLY A 178 14.17 31.85 6.11
CA GLY A 178 13.85 32.98 5.23
C GLY A 178 14.09 34.37 5.83
N ASP A 179 14.26 34.47 7.16
CA ASP A 179 14.33 35.75 7.89
C ASP A 179 15.75 36.07 8.41
N SER A 180 16.76 35.81 7.58
CA SER A 180 18.13 36.29 7.81
C SER A 180 18.68 36.92 6.54
N SER A 181 17.95 37.93 6.06
CA SER A 181 18.39 38.87 5.02
C SER A 181 17.71 40.21 5.27
N GLY A 182 18.28 41.01 6.16
CA GLY A 182 17.90 42.41 6.30
C GLY A 182 18.12 42.98 7.69
N ASN A 183 19.31 43.50 7.98
CA ASN A 183 19.57 44.93 7.86
C ASN A 183 20.86 45.28 8.63
N CYS A 184 21.86 45.81 7.92
CA CYS A 184 23.10 46.31 8.50
C CYS A 184 22.99 47.85 8.56
N PRO A 185 23.01 48.50 9.73
CA PRO A 185 23.04 49.96 9.77
C PRO A 185 24.48 50.43 9.54
N SER A 186 24.69 51.13 8.42
CA SER A 186 25.98 51.73 8.08
C SER A 186 26.03 53.15 8.66
N GLU A 187 26.71 53.33 9.79
CA GLU A 187 27.22 54.63 10.22
C GLU A 187 28.75 54.60 10.23
N HIS A 188 29.36 55.29 9.28
CA HIS A 188 30.72 55.80 9.45
C HIS A 188 30.91 57.09 8.64
N GLN A 189 30.81 58.21 9.37
CA GLN A 189 31.86 59.22 9.52
C GLN A 189 32.58 59.71 8.25
N SER A 190 32.31 60.97 7.89
CA SER A 190 33.30 61.84 7.24
C SER A 190 33.53 63.07 8.10
N CYS A 191 34.79 63.27 8.48
CA CYS A 191 35.31 64.40 9.25
C CYS A 191 35.50 65.67 8.39
N PRO A 192 35.68 66.85 9.01
CA PRO A 192 35.49 68.15 8.38
C PRO A 192 36.80 68.79 7.89
N GLN A 193 36.72 69.74 6.95
CA GLN A 193 37.66 70.87 6.97
C GLN A 193 37.21 72.11 6.17
N VAL A 194 37.31 73.24 6.90
CA VAL A 194 37.67 74.63 6.56
C VAL A 194 36.82 75.57 5.67
N GLN A 195 36.60 76.73 6.32
CA GLN A 195 36.69 78.14 5.85
C GLN A 195 35.48 78.70 5.09
N ASP A 196 34.69 79.55 5.74
CA ASP A 196 34.92 80.99 6.00
C ASP A 196 34.46 81.84 4.81
N CYS A 197 33.35 82.55 5.01
CA CYS A 197 33.24 83.99 4.78
C CYS A 197 31.75 84.37 4.73
N SER A 198 31.31 84.89 5.87
CA SER A 198 30.73 86.23 5.97
C SER A 198 29.56 86.62 5.05
N ARG A 199 28.53 87.12 5.76
CA ARG A 199 27.74 88.31 5.42
C ARG A 199 26.71 88.15 4.31
N VAL A 200 25.50 88.70 4.38
CA VAL A 200 24.70 89.41 5.39
C VAL A 200 23.30 89.57 4.78
N HIS A 201 22.33 89.90 5.63
CA HIS A 201 21.21 90.80 5.33
C HIS A 201 20.00 90.26 4.54
N THR A 202 19.03 89.81 5.35
CA THR A 202 17.67 90.38 5.52
C THR A 202 16.65 90.36 4.37
N PRO A 203 15.35 90.33 4.73
CA PRO A 203 14.24 89.86 3.90
C PRO A 203 13.53 91.02 3.19
N VAL A 204 12.52 90.73 2.36
CA VAL A 204 11.18 91.35 2.40
C VAL A 204 10.26 90.78 1.30
N LEU A 205 9.01 90.62 1.73
CA LEU A 205 7.72 90.37 1.09
C LEU A 205 7.48 91.03 -0.29
N HIS A 206 6.83 90.30 -1.22
CA HIS A 206 5.38 90.37 -1.51
C HIS A 206 4.98 89.22 -2.43
#